data_AF-A0A8H2VQR8-F1
#
_entry.id   AF-A0A8H2VQR8-F1
#
_cell.length_a   1.000
_cell.length_b   1.000
_cell.length_c   1.000
_cell.angle_alpha   90.00
_cell.angle_beta   90.00
_cell.angle_gamma   90.00
#
_symmetry.space_group_name_H-M   'P 1'
#
loop_
_entity.id
_entity.type
_entity.pdbx_description
1 polymer ?
#
loop_
_entity_poly.entity_id
_entity_poly.type
_entity_poly.pdbx_seq_one_letter_code
_entity_poly.pdbx_strand_id
1 'polypeptide(L)'
;MRLMSGGSSLLGDGVTKGYMEVVEGLGVKSWAVSHGLCSKPFPYQTLNNPTKDTDLGRSQSRALDHIPAPLIANAIDSVNKSLGMNLTAPAPDRFRVYTSSAFFIHDVASSHEILIWGDVEPDSLSASPRNAQVWQDAAPKVAAGNLKGIFIECSYDDSRSPEMLFGHLTPRYLMEELKVLAAEVEKFRGDSSPRRRTRDRYITQGRVSSLEASSRLEYLRKSIAKREKDRIQGMRPSLATAPNFFYSHRRGSLVGPLEGVKVVIIHVKDTLDDKEDVKEVILRELGNHEEELNLGCEFVVSERGMSVCL
;
A
#
# COMPACT_ATOMS: atom_id res chain seq x y z
N MET A 1 19.22 -6.40 10.48
CA MET A 1 17.98 -5.89 11.12
C MET A 1 16.77 -6.53 10.44
N ARG A 2 15.63 -6.66 11.11
CA ARG A 2 14.39 -7.24 10.55
C ARG A 2 13.42 -6.12 10.20
N LEU A 3 12.77 -6.21 9.05
CA LEU A 3 11.69 -5.28 8.67
C LEU A 3 10.46 -5.53 9.56
N MET A 4 9.81 -4.44 9.99
CA MET A 4 8.60 -4.45 10.79
C MET A 4 7.47 -3.82 9.98
N SER A 5 6.23 -4.27 10.19
CA SER A 5 5.06 -3.66 9.55
C SER A 5 4.96 -2.19 9.94
N GLY A 6 4.86 -1.30 8.95
CA GLY A 6 4.88 0.15 9.14
C GLY A 6 6.27 0.76 9.38
N GLY A 7 7.32 -0.05 9.39
CA GLY A 7 8.68 0.40 9.68
C GLY A 7 8.93 0.72 11.16
N SER A 8 10.19 0.93 11.53
CA SER A 8 10.53 1.40 12.87
C SER A 8 10.38 2.92 12.96
N SER A 9 9.63 3.42 13.94
CA SER A 9 9.51 4.86 14.19
C SER A 9 10.83 5.53 14.59
N LEU A 10 11.84 4.73 14.94
CA LEU A 10 13.20 5.17 15.27
C LEU A 10 14.10 5.35 14.03
N LEU A 11 13.65 4.89 12.85
CA LEU A 11 14.41 4.96 11.60
C LEU A 11 13.80 6.01 10.66
N GLY A 12 14.69 6.80 10.04
CA GLY A 12 14.33 7.88 9.13
C GLY A 12 13.62 9.05 9.81
N ASP A 13 13.39 10.11 9.05
CA ASP A 13 12.67 11.30 9.48
C ASP A 13 11.77 11.82 8.36
N GLY A 14 10.77 12.64 8.73
CA GLY A 14 9.82 13.21 7.78
C GLY A 14 9.21 12.15 6.83
N VAL A 15 9.59 12.22 5.56
CA VAL A 15 9.10 11.38 4.45
C VAL A 15 9.67 9.96 4.50
N THR A 16 10.91 9.82 4.97
CA THR A 16 11.62 8.53 5.03
C THR A 16 11.39 7.82 6.37
N LYS A 17 10.49 8.33 7.20
CA LYS A 17 10.14 7.72 8.48
C LYS A 17 9.65 6.28 8.29
N GLY A 18 10.28 5.36 9.00
CA GLY A 18 10.02 3.92 8.92
C GLY A 18 10.79 3.20 7.81
N TYR A 19 11.51 3.90 6.94
CA TYR A 19 12.37 3.27 5.95
C TYR A 19 13.68 2.81 6.57
N MET A 20 14.15 1.66 6.10
CA MET A 20 15.47 1.11 6.40
C MET A 20 16.29 1.15 5.12
N GLU A 21 17.46 1.77 5.17
CA GLU A 21 18.41 1.71 4.05
C GLU A 21 18.98 0.29 3.95
N VAL A 22 18.73 -0.38 2.83
CA VAL A 22 19.18 -1.76 2.59
C VAL A 22 20.49 -1.80 1.82
N VAL A 23 20.70 -0.82 0.93
CA VAL A 23 21.95 -0.51 0.23
C VAL A 23 22.03 1.00 0.02
N GLU A 24 23.22 1.53 -0.26
CA GLU A 24 23.45 2.96 -0.41
C GLU A 24 22.50 3.61 -1.43
N GLY A 25 21.67 4.52 -0.93
CA GLY A 25 20.68 5.27 -1.72
C GLY A 25 19.36 4.52 -1.98
N LEU A 26 19.14 3.35 -1.37
CA LEU A 26 17.89 2.60 -1.51
C LEU A 26 17.28 2.27 -0.14
N GLY A 27 16.12 2.86 0.14
CA GLY A 27 15.32 2.63 1.34
C GLY A 27 14.20 1.62 1.12
N VAL A 28 13.88 0.82 2.12
CA VAL A 28 12.73 -0.11 2.11
C VAL A 28 11.88 0.07 3.36
N LYS A 29 10.56 0.10 3.17
CA LYS A 29 9.55 0.04 4.24
C LYS A 29 8.54 -1.05 3.93
N SER A 30 8.17 -1.85 4.92
CA SER A 30 7.24 -2.98 4.72
C SER A 30 5.95 -2.81 5.50
N TRP A 31 4.86 -3.39 5.00
CA TRP A 31 3.60 -3.58 5.69
C TRP A 31 3.17 -5.04 5.66
N ALA A 32 2.56 -5.51 6.73
CA ALA A 32 1.89 -6.81 6.76
C ALA A 32 0.50 -6.66 6.12
N VAL A 33 0.18 -7.55 5.19
CA VAL A 33 -1.13 -7.59 4.49
C VAL A 33 -1.74 -8.97 4.62
N SER A 34 -3.05 -9.08 4.35
CA SER A 34 -3.80 -10.31 4.57
C SER A 34 -3.99 -11.08 3.27
N HIS A 35 -3.99 -12.41 3.37
CA HIS A 35 -4.07 -13.32 2.23
C HIS A 35 -4.85 -14.60 2.60
N GLY A 36 -6.17 -14.49 2.75
CA GLY A 36 -7.05 -15.63 2.98
C GLY A 36 -6.82 -16.37 4.30
N LEU A 37 -7.53 -17.49 4.45
CA LEU A 37 -7.57 -18.27 5.69
C LEU A 37 -6.59 -19.45 5.67
N CYS A 38 -5.83 -19.62 6.75
CA CYS A 38 -5.05 -20.82 7.00
C CYS A 38 -5.95 -21.98 7.45
N SER A 39 -5.99 -23.05 6.67
CA SER A 39 -6.76 -24.26 6.97
C SER A 39 -6.14 -25.13 8.09
N LYS A 40 -4.90 -24.87 8.54
CA LYS A 40 -4.22 -25.63 9.61
C LYS A 40 -3.33 -24.75 10.51
N PRO A 41 -3.17 -25.08 11.80
CA PRO A 41 -2.12 -24.49 12.62
C PRO A 41 -0.73 -24.94 12.13
N PHE A 42 0.18 -23.98 11.90
CA PHE A 42 1.56 -24.29 11.51
C PHE A 42 2.34 -24.93 12.69
N PRO A 43 3.14 -25.98 12.45
CA PRO A 43 3.88 -26.68 13.51
C PRO A 43 5.02 -25.88 14.15
N TYR A 44 5.38 -24.69 13.63
CA TYR A 44 6.55 -23.94 14.11
C TYR A 44 6.22 -22.77 15.05
N GLN A 45 4.93 -22.52 15.36
CA GLN A 45 4.56 -21.40 16.25
C GLN A 45 4.57 -21.76 17.74
N THR A 46 4.76 -23.03 18.11
CA THR A 46 4.87 -23.45 19.51
C THR A 46 6.21 -23.08 20.17
N LEU A 47 7.19 -22.57 19.43
CA LEU A 47 8.51 -22.22 19.99
C LEU A 47 8.62 -20.80 20.55
N ASN A 48 7.64 -19.91 20.34
CA ASN A 48 7.71 -18.50 20.75
C ASN A 48 6.77 -18.12 21.92
N ASN A 49 6.06 -19.06 22.52
CA ASN A 49 5.28 -18.83 23.75
C ASN A 49 5.93 -19.55 24.93
N PRO A 50 6.59 -18.84 25.86
CA PRO A 50 7.02 -19.42 27.12
C PRO A 50 5.85 -19.42 28.11
N THR A 51 4.77 -20.12 27.78
CA THR A 51 3.65 -20.31 28.72
C THR A 51 3.16 -21.76 28.72
N LYS A 52 3.78 -22.49 29.64
CA LYS A 52 3.29 -23.71 30.31
C LYS A 52 3.11 -24.95 29.43
N ASP A 53 4.16 -25.77 29.43
CA ASP A 53 4.02 -27.23 29.46
C ASP A 53 3.13 -27.63 30.65
N THR A 54 1.94 -28.10 30.36
CA THR A 54 1.32 -29.18 31.12
C THR A 54 0.60 -30.10 30.13
N ASP A 55 1.22 -31.25 29.95
CA ASP A 55 0.69 -32.53 29.51
C ASP A 55 -0.84 -32.70 29.69
N LEU A 56 -1.52 -33.22 28.65
CA LEU A 56 -2.54 -34.28 28.74
C LEU A 56 -3.23 -34.51 27.39
N GLY A 57 -3.22 -35.77 26.92
CA GLY A 57 -4.44 -36.36 26.39
C GLY A 57 -4.64 -36.35 24.88
N ARG A 58 -4.11 -37.40 24.24
CA ARG A 58 -4.58 -38.00 22.99
C ARG A 58 -6.12 -38.17 22.97
N SER A 59 -6.79 -37.57 21.99
CA SER A 59 -8.08 -38.07 21.48
C SER A 59 -8.26 -37.71 20.02
N GLN A 60 -8.29 -38.75 19.18
CA GLN A 60 -8.77 -38.69 17.80
C GLN A 60 -10.27 -38.35 17.83
N SER A 61 -10.67 -37.29 17.12
CA SER A 61 -12.08 -37.07 16.77
C SER A 61 -12.19 -37.01 15.25
N ARG A 62 -12.80 -38.08 14.72
CA ARG A 62 -13.18 -38.29 13.33
C ARG A 62 -14.23 -37.26 12.88
N ALA A 63 -14.13 -36.89 11.60
CA ALA A 63 -15.18 -36.52 10.67
C ALA A 63 -16.35 -35.65 11.18
N LEU A 64 -16.32 -34.37 10.82
CA LEU A 64 -17.50 -33.54 10.54
C LEU A 64 -17.15 -32.65 9.34
N ASP A 65 -17.03 -33.29 8.17
CA ASP A 65 -16.98 -32.58 6.90
C ASP A 65 -18.41 -32.14 6.52
N HIS A 66 -18.51 -30.88 6.08
CA HIS A 66 -19.66 -30.26 5.42
C HIS A 66 -20.89 -29.91 6.29
N ILE A 67 -20.80 -28.79 7.00
CA ILE A 67 -21.98 -27.97 7.32
C ILE A 67 -21.67 -26.50 6.94
N PRO A 68 -22.54 -25.81 6.18
CA PRO A 68 -22.35 -24.39 5.90
C PRO A 68 -22.34 -23.56 7.19
N ALA A 69 -21.34 -22.69 7.33
CA ALA A 69 -21.06 -21.85 8.49
C ALA A 69 -22.27 -21.08 9.12
N PRO A 70 -23.27 -20.56 8.37
CA PRO A 70 -24.39 -19.85 9.00
C PRO A 70 -25.30 -20.75 9.85
N LEU A 71 -25.30 -22.07 9.66
CA LEU A 71 -26.16 -22.98 10.42
C LEU A 71 -25.59 -23.35 11.80
N ILE A 72 -24.26 -23.36 11.94
CA ILE A 72 -23.60 -23.70 13.21
C ILE A 72 -23.66 -22.51 14.18
N ALA A 73 -23.51 -21.28 13.69
CA ALA A 73 -23.58 -20.07 14.51
C ALA A 73 -24.94 -19.94 15.23
N ASN A 74 -26.03 -20.24 14.51
CA ASN A 74 -27.40 -20.14 15.05
C ASN A 74 -27.74 -21.23 16.07
N ALA A 75 -27.16 -22.43 15.92
CA ALA A 75 -27.36 -23.53 16.87
C ALA A 75 -26.64 -23.28 18.21
N ILE A 76 -25.44 -22.69 18.18
CA ILE A 76 -24.64 -22.40 19.38
C ILE A 76 -25.24 -21.22 20.17
N ASP A 77 -25.78 -20.20 19.50
CA ASP A 77 -26.47 -19.08 20.18
C ASP A 77 -27.73 -19.55 20.93
N SER A 78 -28.45 -20.52 20.38
CA SER A 78 -29.61 -21.13 21.04
C SER A 78 -29.24 -21.94 22.29
N VAL A 79 -28.10 -22.65 22.28
CA VAL A 79 -27.63 -23.44 23.44
C VAL A 79 -27.12 -22.52 24.56
N ASN A 80 -26.41 -21.44 24.20
CA ASN A 80 -25.89 -20.48 25.18
C ASN A 80 -27.01 -19.70 25.89
N LYS A 81 -28.10 -19.36 25.18
CA LYS A 81 -29.30 -18.75 25.78
C LYS A 81 -30.05 -19.71 26.73
N SER A 82 -29.97 -21.02 26.49
CA SER A 82 -30.66 -22.03 27.30
C SER A 82 -29.95 -22.35 28.63
N LEU A 83 -28.63 -22.11 28.75
CA LEU A 83 -27.83 -22.55 29.91
C LEU A 83 -27.31 -21.41 30.79
N GLY A 84 -27.56 -20.14 30.44
CA GLY A 84 -27.34 -19.00 31.35
C GLY A 84 -25.92 -18.83 31.89
N MET A 85 -24.90 -19.33 31.19
CA MET A 85 -23.50 -19.32 31.63
C MET A 85 -22.68 -18.34 30.77
N ASN A 86 -22.29 -17.20 31.35
CA ASN A 86 -21.31 -16.28 30.75
C ASN A 86 -19.89 -16.68 31.17
N LEU A 87 -19.31 -17.66 30.47
CA LEU A 87 -17.89 -18.02 30.58
C LEU A 87 -17.16 -17.60 29.30
N THR A 88 -16.83 -16.31 29.17
CA THR A 88 -15.97 -15.85 28.08
C THR A 88 -14.50 -16.12 28.43
N ALA A 89 -14.04 -17.34 28.19
CA ALA A 89 -12.64 -17.53 27.82
C ALA A 89 -12.39 -16.79 26.49
N PRO A 90 -11.21 -16.19 26.24
CA PRO A 90 -10.92 -15.64 24.92
C PRO A 90 -11.05 -16.79 23.93
N ALA A 91 -11.98 -16.68 22.98
CA ALA A 91 -12.11 -17.69 21.94
C ALA A 91 -10.74 -17.80 21.25
N PRO A 92 -10.19 -19.02 21.04
CA PRO A 92 -9.03 -19.16 20.16
C PRO A 92 -9.43 -18.56 18.81
N ASP A 93 -8.56 -17.71 18.27
CA ASP A 93 -8.72 -17.09 16.96
C ASP A 93 -9.15 -18.14 15.93
N ARG A 94 -10.46 -18.20 15.64
CA ARG A 94 -11.08 -19.27 14.85
C ARG A 94 -10.65 -19.21 13.38
N PHE A 95 -10.06 -18.09 12.96
CA PHE A 95 -9.65 -17.80 11.60
C PHE A 95 -8.22 -17.25 11.60
N ARG A 96 -7.22 -18.14 11.49
CA ARG A 96 -5.84 -17.71 11.28
C ARG A 96 -5.70 -17.17 9.86
N VAL A 97 -5.64 -15.85 9.70
CA VAL A 97 -5.39 -15.20 8.41
C VAL A 97 -3.91 -15.36 8.03
N TYR A 98 -3.63 -15.79 6.81
CA TYR A 98 -2.24 -15.80 6.33
C TYR A 98 -1.74 -14.37 6.16
N THR A 99 -0.53 -14.11 6.65
CA THR A 99 0.07 -12.78 6.57
C THR A 99 1.12 -12.77 5.46
N SER A 100 0.85 -11.96 4.44
CA SER A 100 1.77 -11.62 3.36
C SER A 100 2.40 -10.24 3.65
N SER A 101 3.03 -9.62 2.65
CA SER A 101 3.73 -8.35 2.79
C SER A 101 3.58 -7.43 1.58
N ALA A 102 3.56 -6.13 1.82
CA ALA A 102 3.77 -5.08 0.82
C ALA A 102 5.03 -4.27 1.14
N PHE A 103 5.78 -3.86 0.12
CA PHE A 103 7.04 -3.14 0.27
C PHE A 103 7.03 -1.84 -0.53
N PHE A 104 7.31 -0.73 0.14
CA PHE A 104 7.79 0.47 -0.52
C PHE A 104 9.29 0.35 -0.74
N ILE A 105 9.73 0.66 -1.96
CA ILE A 105 11.14 0.78 -2.33
C ILE A 105 11.37 2.22 -2.78
N HIS A 106 12.25 2.92 -2.07
CA HIS A 106 12.52 4.34 -2.23
C HIS A 106 13.93 4.57 -2.75
N ASP A 107 14.05 5.24 -3.89
CA ASP A 107 15.33 5.75 -4.37
C ASP A 107 15.60 7.14 -3.79
N VAL A 108 16.66 7.25 -2.98
CA VAL A 108 16.98 8.48 -2.25
C VAL A 108 17.37 9.62 -3.19
N ALA A 109 18.01 9.30 -4.33
CA ALA A 109 18.51 10.32 -5.25
C ALA A 109 17.39 11.05 -6.01
N SER A 110 16.40 10.30 -6.51
CA SER A 110 15.25 10.86 -7.23
C SER A 110 14.04 11.15 -6.34
N SER A 111 14.00 10.60 -5.12
CA SER A 111 12.81 10.56 -4.26
C SER A 111 11.61 9.83 -4.89
N HIS A 112 11.83 9.07 -5.96
CA HIS A 112 10.81 8.22 -6.54
C HIS A 112 10.68 6.92 -5.76
N GLU A 113 9.47 6.38 -5.75
CA GLU A 113 9.14 5.15 -5.07
C GLU A 113 8.33 4.21 -5.95
N ILE A 114 8.45 2.93 -5.65
CA ILE A 114 7.53 1.89 -6.11
C ILE A 114 6.97 1.14 -4.92
N LEU A 115 5.74 0.66 -5.06
CA LEU A 115 5.05 -0.19 -4.09
C LEU A 115 4.87 -1.58 -4.69
N ILE A 116 5.38 -2.61 -4.05
CA ILE A 116 5.27 -4.00 -4.48
C ILE A 116 4.50 -4.80 -3.44
N TRP A 117 3.37 -5.36 -3.85
CA TRP A 117 2.57 -6.27 -3.04
C TRP A 117 2.98 -7.72 -3.31
N GLY A 118 3.03 -8.54 -2.26
CA GLY A 118 2.92 -9.98 -2.41
C GLY A 118 1.45 -10.39 -2.60
N ASP A 119 1.16 -11.68 -2.44
CA ASP A 119 -0.22 -12.17 -2.50
C ASP A 119 -1.09 -11.43 -1.47
N VAL A 120 -2.28 -10.99 -1.89
CA VAL A 120 -3.16 -10.13 -1.11
C VAL A 120 -4.63 -10.37 -1.45
N GLU A 121 -5.47 -10.36 -0.42
CA GLU A 121 -6.93 -10.42 -0.56
C GLU A 121 -7.55 -9.02 -0.39
N PRO A 122 -8.75 -8.76 -0.93
CA PRO A 122 -9.39 -7.46 -0.77
C PRO A 122 -9.89 -7.26 0.66
N ASP A 123 -9.80 -6.02 1.16
CA ASP A 123 -10.28 -5.68 2.51
C ASP A 123 -11.79 -5.92 2.65
N SER A 124 -12.55 -5.85 1.54
CA SER A 124 -13.99 -6.13 1.52
C SER A 124 -14.36 -7.59 1.78
N LEU A 125 -13.41 -8.52 1.60
CA LEU A 125 -13.61 -9.97 1.87
C LEU A 125 -12.76 -10.51 3.02
N SER A 126 -11.70 -9.80 3.41
CA SER A 126 -10.76 -10.28 4.43
C SER A 126 -11.40 -10.41 5.81
N ALA A 127 -11.08 -11.51 6.51
CA ALA A 127 -11.38 -11.65 7.94
C ALA A 127 -10.49 -10.74 8.83
N SER A 128 -9.37 -10.23 8.30
CA SER A 128 -8.48 -9.30 8.98
C SER A 128 -8.01 -8.25 7.97
N PRO A 129 -8.83 -7.25 7.61
CA PRO A 129 -8.46 -6.26 6.60
C PRO A 129 -7.23 -5.44 7.02
N ARG A 130 -6.29 -5.25 6.09
CA ARG A 130 -4.96 -4.63 6.32
C ARG A 130 -4.47 -3.79 5.14
N ASN A 131 -5.23 -3.64 4.06
CA ASN A 131 -4.78 -2.91 2.87
C ASN A 131 -4.90 -1.39 3.08
N ALA A 132 -5.96 -0.93 3.76
CA ALA A 132 -6.21 0.49 4.02
C ALA A 132 -5.01 1.25 4.63
N GLN A 133 -4.27 0.64 5.55
CA GLN A 133 -3.06 1.25 6.15
C GLN A 133 -1.92 1.44 5.13
N VAL A 134 -1.80 0.54 4.15
CA VAL A 134 -0.82 0.66 3.07
C VAL A 134 -1.23 1.79 2.14
N TRP A 135 -2.53 1.91 1.82
CA TRP A 135 -3.06 3.00 1.03
C TRP A 135 -2.91 4.36 1.70
N GLN A 136 -3.11 4.45 3.01
CA GLN A 136 -2.84 5.67 3.78
C GLN A 136 -1.36 6.09 3.72
N ASP A 137 -0.42 5.14 3.71
CA ASP A 137 1.01 5.42 3.55
C ASP A 137 1.38 5.75 2.09
N ALA A 138 0.65 5.21 1.11
CA ALA A 138 0.87 5.48 -0.32
C ALA A 138 0.32 6.86 -0.74
N ALA A 139 -0.83 7.27 -0.20
CA ALA A 139 -1.57 8.45 -0.61
C ALA A 139 -0.75 9.75 -0.69
N PRO A 140 0.01 10.16 0.35
CA PRO A 140 0.82 11.38 0.26
C PRO A 140 1.93 11.30 -0.81
N LYS A 141 2.41 10.08 -1.12
CA LYS A 141 3.44 9.85 -2.14
C LYS A 141 2.86 9.97 -3.55
N VAL A 142 1.63 9.50 -3.75
CA VAL A 142 0.88 9.70 -5.01
C VAL A 142 0.55 11.18 -5.20
N ALA A 143 0.02 11.84 -4.17
CA ALA A 143 -0.31 13.28 -4.25
C ALA A 143 0.90 14.17 -4.55
N ALA A 144 2.09 13.78 -4.07
CA ALA A 144 3.34 14.46 -4.39
C ALA A 144 3.91 14.10 -5.78
N GLY A 145 3.39 13.06 -6.43
CA GLY A 145 3.91 12.53 -7.68
C GLY A 145 5.19 11.71 -7.54
N ASN A 146 5.48 11.19 -6.34
CA ASN A 146 6.69 10.42 -6.03
C ASN A 146 6.50 8.91 -6.22
N LEU A 147 5.30 8.38 -5.94
CA LEU A 147 5.00 6.98 -6.20
C LEU A 147 4.73 6.79 -7.69
N LYS A 148 5.61 6.05 -8.39
CA LYS A 148 5.54 5.88 -9.85
C LYS A 148 4.87 4.58 -10.29
N GLY A 149 5.03 3.53 -9.50
CA GLY A 149 4.53 2.21 -9.83
C GLY A 149 3.94 1.48 -8.63
N ILE A 150 2.83 0.79 -8.86
CA ILE A 150 2.23 -0.17 -7.93
C ILE A 150 2.22 -1.53 -8.61
N PHE A 151 2.98 -2.48 -8.09
CA PHE A 151 2.95 -3.88 -8.52
C PHE A 151 2.02 -4.63 -7.59
N ILE A 152 0.88 -5.09 -8.09
CA ILE A 152 -0.14 -5.75 -7.30
C ILE A 152 -0.79 -6.89 -8.09
N GLU A 153 -1.18 -7.94 -7.39
CA GLU A 153 -1.79 -9.07 -8.05
C GLU A 153 -3.20 -8.78 -8.56
N CYS A 154 -3.56 -9.46 -9.65
CA CYS A 154 -4.94 -9.67 -10.06
C CYS A 154 -4.97 -11.07 -10.64
N SER A 155 -5.29 -12.05 -9.79
CA SER A 155 -5.08 -13.47 -10.12
C SER A 155 -6.11 -14.02 -11.09
N TYR A 156 -7.34 -13.50 -11.08
CA TYR A 156 -8.46 -14.05 -11.85
C TYR A 156 -9.27 -12.93 -12.50
N ASP A 157 -9.98 -13.24 -13.59
CA ASP A 157 -11.00 -12.37 -14.17
C ASP A 157 -12.26 -12.30 -13.28
N ASP A 158 -13.15 -11.37 -13.61
CA ASP A 158 -14.36 -11.07 -12.85
C ASP A 158 -15.45 -12.16 -12.89
N SER A 159 -15.29 -13.21 -13.70
CA SER A 159 -16.19 -14.38 -13.66
C SER A 159 -15.95 -15.27 -12.43
N ARG A 160 -14.81 -15.13 -11.75
CA ARG A 160 -14.48 -15.91 -10.56
C ARG A 160 -15.37 -15.52 -9.38
N SER A 161 -16.00 -16.52 -8.74
CA SER A 161 -16.82 -16.26 -7.55
C SER A 161 -15.97 -15.91 -6.33
N PRO A 162 -16.48 -15.09 -5.39
CA PRO A 162 -15.73 -14.67 -4.20
C PRO A 162 -15.19 -15.84 -3.35
N GLU A 163 -15.94 -16.93 -3.27
CA GLU A 163 -15.59 -18.12 -2.48
C GLU A 163 -14.42 -18.90 -3.09
N MET A 164 -14.15 -18.70 -4.38
CA MET A 164 -13.11 -19.38 -5.15
C MET A 164 -11.89 -18.48 -5.40
N LEU A 165 -11.80 -17.34 -4.72
CA LEU A 165 -10.64 -16.45 -4.79
C LEU A 165 -9.46 -16.95 -3.97
N PHE A 166 -9.73 -17.68 -2.88
CA PHE A 166 -8.70 -18.21 -1.98
C PHE A 166 -7.67 -17.16 -1.53
N GLY A 167 -8.15 -15.94 -1.25
CA GLY A 167 -7.31 -14.84 -0.80
C GLY A 167 -6.68 -14.00 -1.92
N HIS A 168 -7.17 -14.07 -3.16
CA HIS A 168 -6.64 -13.31 -4.29
C HIS A 168 -7.63 -12.28 -4.85
N LEU A 169 -7.16 -11.42 -5.76
CA LEU A 169 -7.95 -10.35 -6.38
C LEU A 169 -8.48 -10.72 -7.77
N THR A 170 -9.61 -10.08 -8.12
CA THR A 170 -10.10 -9.92 -9.51
C THR A 170 -10.18 -8.43 -9.86
N PRO A 171 -10.43 -8.04 -11.12
CA PRO A 171 -10.52 -6.63 -11.51
C PRO A 171 -11.44 -5.80 -10.63
N ARG A 172 -12.67 -6.25 -10.33
CA ARG A 172 -13.59 -5.48 -9.47
C ARG A 172 -12.99 -5.17 -8.09
N TYR A 173 -12.31 -6.14 -7.50
CA TYR A 173 -11.76 -6.04 -6.15
C TYR A 173 -10.49 -5.19 -6.15
N LEU A 174 -9.64 -5.32 -7.17
CA LEU A 174 -8.51 -4.41 -7.35
C LEU A 174 -9.01 -2.96 -7.51
N MET A 175 -10.08 -2.75 -8.28
CA MET A 175 -10.65 -1.41 -8.47
C MET A 175 -11.32 -0.86 -7.20
N GLU A 176 -11.92 -1.71 -6.35
CA GLU A 176 -12.36 -1.31 -5.00
C GLU A 176 -11.19 -0.78 -4.15
N GLU A 177 -10.07 -1.49 -4.12
CA GLU A 177 -8.87 -1.06 -3.39
C GLU A 177 -8.28 0.25 -3.96
N LEU A 178 -8.25 0.40 -5.29
CA LEU A 178 -7.80 1.63 -5.94
C LEU A 178 -8.73 2.82 -5.67
N LYS A 179 -10.05 2.61 -5.52
CA LYS A 179 -10.97 3.67 -5.04
C LYS A 179 -10.61 4.14 -3.63
N VAL A 180 -10.24 3.20 -2.75
CA VAL A 180 -9.79 3.55 -1.39
C VAL A 180 -8.53 4.39 -1.47
N LEU A 181 -7.54 3.98 -2.26
CA LEU A 181 -6.33 4.78 -2.47
C LEU A 181 -6.67 6.17 -3.03
N ALA A 182 -7.51 6.27 -4.05
CA ALA A 182 -7.96 7.52 -4.64
C ALA A 182 -8.59 8.46 -3.58
N ALA A 183 -9.47 7.93 -2.73
CA ALA A 183 -10.09 8.68 -1.66
C ALA A 183 -9.06 9.16 -0.61
N GLU A 184 -8.05 8.35 -0.29
CA GLU A 184 -6.95 8.76 0.58
C GLU A 184 -6.09 9.86 -0.07
N VAL A 185 -5.81 9.79 -1.37
CA VAL A 185 -5.03 10.79 -2.13
C VAL A 185 -5.71 12.15 -2.16
N GLU A 186 -7.04 12.18 -2.35
CA GLU A 186 -7.81 13.42 -2.39
C GLU A 186 -7.70 14.25 -1.10
N LYS A 187 -7.47 13.60 0.04
CA LYS A 187 -7.24 14.30 1.33
C LYS A 187 -6.01 15.22 1.28
N PHE A 188 -5.05 14.94 0.41
CA PHE A 188 -3.81 15.72 0.27
C PHE A 188 -3.84 16.70 -0.90
N ARG A 189 -4.81 16.59 -1.84
CA ARG A 189 -4.97 17.52 -2.97
C ARG A 189 -5.65 18.83 -2.57
N GLY A 190 -6.52 18.79 -1.55
CA GLY A 190 -7.34 19.94 -1.11
C GLY A 190 -6.64 21.00 -0.25
N ASP A 191 -5.48 20.72 0.35
CA ASP A 191 -4.89 21.60 1.39
C ASP A 191 -4.00 22.74 0.84
N SER A 192 -4.06 23.00 -0.47
CA SER A 192 -3.27 24.04 -1.17
C SER A 192 -3.99 25.38 -1.38
N SER A 193 -5.18 25.59 -0.80
CA SER A 193 -5.70 26.96 -0.70
C SER A 193 -4.86 27.71 0.34
N PRO A 194 -4.30 28.90 0.03
CA PRO A 194 -3.61 29.66 1.05
C PRO A 194 -4.66 29.99 2.11
N ARG A 195 -4.61 29.33 3.27
CA ARG A 195 -5.31 29.81 4.46
C ARG A 195 -4.88 31.27 4.59
N ARG A 196 -5.80 32.19 4.28
CA ARG A 196 -5.66 33.61 4.60
C ARG A 196 -5.46 33.65 6.10
N ARG A 197 -4.20 33.61 6.54
CA ARG A 197 -3.82 34.12 7.85
C ARG A 197 -4.35 35.53 7.86
N THR A 198 -5.36 35.75 8.69
CA THR A 198 -5.92 37.06 8.97
C THR A 198 -4.75 37.98 9.20
N ARG A 199 -4.54 38.89 8.25
CA ARG A 199 -3.39 39.78 8.21
C ARG A 199 -3.61 40.76 9.35
N ASP A 200 -2.92 40.53 10.47
CA ASP A 200 -2.88 41.49 11.54
C ASP A 200 -2.30 42.78 10.98
N ARG A 201 -3.11 43.84 11.07
CA ARG A 201 -2.77 45.18 10.64
C ARG A 201 -1.72 45.73 11.60
N TYR A 202 -0.48 45.85 11.14
CA TYR A 202 0.37 46.95 11.58
C TYR A 202 0.98 47.68 10.37
N ILE A 203 0.58 48.94 10.30
CA ILE A 203 1.03 50.00 9.41
C ILE A 203 2.50 50.31 9.72
N THR A 204 3.35 50.42 8.70
CA THR A 204 4.21 51.61 8.50
C THR A 204 4.81 51.65 7.09
N GLN A 205 4.93 52.87 6.60
CA GLN A 205 5.28 53.32 5.26
C GLN A 205 6.71 52.97 4.81
N GLY A 206 6.91 52.89 3.49
CA GLY A 206 8.26 52.98 2.89
C GLY A 206 8.28 52.62 1.40
N ARG A 207 8.36 53.64 0.52
CA ARG A 207 8.85 53.53 -0.86
C ARG A 207 10.28 52.94 -0.86
N VAL A 208 10.68 52.19 -1.89
CA VAL A 208 11.92 52.39 -2.70
C VAL A 208 12.01 51.35 -3.84
N SER A 209 12.74 51.77 -4.87
CA SER A 209 12.99 51.35 -6.25
C SER A 209 13.31 49.90 -6.62
N SER A 210 12.95 49.60 -7.88
CA SER A 210 13.45 48.56 -8.78
C SER A 210 14.97 48.35 -8.75
N LEU A 211 15.48 47.32 -8.07
CA LEU A 211 16.86 46.80 -8.25
C LEU A 211 17.05 45.31 -7.83
N GLU A 212 16.01 44.59 -7.38
CA GLU A 212 16.17 43.26 -6.75
C GLU A 212 16.08 42.03 -7.69
N ALA A 213 15.76 42.20 -8.98
CA ALA A 213 15.64 41.06 -9.90
C ALA A 213 17.00 40.43 -10.27
N SER A 214 18.10 41.17 -10.11
CA SER A 214 19.45 40.72 -10.50
C SER A 214 20.07 39.73 -9.49
N SER A 215 19.78 39.90 -8.19
CA SER A 215 20.40 39.12 -7.12
C SER A 215 19.93 37.65 -7.09
N ARG A 216 18.69 37.41 -7.51
CA ARG A 216 18.07 36.07 -7.56
C ARG A 216 18.65 35.17 -8.65
N LEU A 217 18.95 35.73 -9.82
CA LEU A 217 19.61 35.02 -10.92
C LEU A 217 21.08 34.74 -10.61
N GLU A 218 21.76 35.62 -9.87
CA GLU A 218 23.14 35.41 -9.43
C GLU A 218 23.23 34.31 -8.35
N TYR A 219 22.23 34.21 -7.46
CA TYR A 219 22.12 33.11 -6.49
C TYR A 219 21.90 31.74 -7.15
N LEU A 220 21.08 31.69 -8.20
CA LEU A 220 20.85 30.49 -9.01
C LEU A 220 22.09 30.08 -9.82
N ARG A 221 22.85 31.04 -10.37
CA ARG A 221 24.12 30.74 -11.05
C ARG A 221 25.19 30.25 -10.08
N LYS A 222 25.27 30.82 -8.87
CA LYS A 222 26.18 30.35 -7.82
C LYS A 222 25.79 28.97 -7.27
N SER A 223 24.50 28.63 -7.19
CA SER A 223 24.06 27.31 -6.72
C SER A 223 24.29 26.20 -7.75
N ILE A 224 24.19 26.51 -9.05
CA ILE A 224 24.53 25.58 -10.14
C ILE A 224 26.04 25.38 -10.23
N ALA A 225 26.84 26.46 -10.17
CA ALA A 225 28.30 26.37 -10.21
C ALA A 225 28.90 25.69 -8.95
N LYS A 226 28.23 25.79 -7.79
CA LYS A 226 28.63 25.06 -6.58
C LYS A 226 28.33 23.55 -6.70
N ARG A 227 27.21 23.18 -7.34
CA ARG A 227 26.84 21.77 -7.61
C ARG A 227 27.77 21.09 -8.63
N GLU A 228 28.34 21.84 -9.58
CA GLU A 228 29.35 21.29 -10.50
C GLU A 228 30.68 20.99 -9.77
N LYS A 229 31.00 21.74 -8.70
CA LYS A 229 32.20 21.53 -7.89
C LYS A 229 32.04 20.42 -6.84
N ASP A 230 30.85 20.24 -6.30
CA ASP A 230 30.52 19.14 -5.37
C ASP A 230 30.38 17.78 -6.07
N ARG A 231 30.32 17.78 -7.41
CA ARG A 231 30.38 16.59 -8.28
C ARG A 231 31.74 15.87 -8.26
N ILE A 232 32.74 16.45 -7.59
CA ILE A 232 34.11 15.90 -7.46
C ILE A 232 34.29 15.00 -6.22
N GLN A 233 33.31 14.88 -5.30
CA GLN A 233 33.41 13.92 -4.18
C GLN A 233 32.13 13.09 -4.07
N GLY A 234 32.15 11.87 -4.62
CA GLY A 234 31.01 10.96 -4.74
C GLY A 234 30.47 10.41 -3.42
N MET A 235 29.71 11.20 -2.67
CA MET A 235 28.81 10.72 -1.62
C MET A 235 27.37 10.89 -2.09
N ARG A 236 26.63 9.78 -2.19
CA ARG A 236 25.16 9.83 -2.34
C ARG A 236 24.56 10.43 -1.05
N PRO A 237 23.51 11.26 -1.14
CA PRO A 237 22.85 11.79 0.04
C PRO A 237 22.29 10.62 0.87
N SER A 238 22.49 10.64 2.19
CA SER A 238 21.96 9.63 3.10
C SER A 238 20.44 9.74 3.22
N LEU A 239 19.76 8.67 3.64
CA LEU A 239 18.32 8.66 3.89
C LEU A 239 17.86 9.77 4.87
N ALA A 240 18.75 10.20 5.77
CA ALA A 240 18.54 11.28 6.74
C ALA A 240 18.69 12.70 6.15
N THR A 241 19.12 12.82 4.89
CA THR A 241 19.30 14.10 4.18
C THR A 241 18.44 14.17 2.92
N ALA A 242 17.50 13.23 2.76
CA ALA A 242 16.56 13.24 1.65
C ALA A 242 15.82 14.59 1.60
N PRO A 243 15.69 15.23 0.43
CA PRO A 243 15.09 16.55 0.33
C PRO A 243 13.65 16.52 0.83
N ASN A 244 13.35 17.35 1.83
CA ASN A 244 11.98 17.60 2.26
C ASN A 244 11.15 18.13 1.08
N PHE A 245 9.95 17.56 0.93
CA PHE A 245 8.95 17.85 -0.10
C PHE A 245 9.05 19.26 -0.67
N PHE A 246 9.37 19.36 -1.96
CA PHE A 246 8.79 20.41 -2.77
C PHE A 246 7.55 19.79 -3.40
N TYR A 247 6.36 20.16 -2.91
CA TYR A 247 5.14 20.02 -3.68
C TYR A 247 5.34 20.85 -4.95
N SER A 248 5.89 20.26 -6.00
CA SER A 248 5.87 20.89 -7.31
C SER A 248 4.41 21.00 -7.67
N HIS A 249 3.84 22.18 -7.45
CA HIS A 249 2.50 22.52 -7.85
C HIS A 249 2.45 22.41 -9.37
N ARG A 250 2.20 21.22 -9.91
CA ARG A 250 1.52 21.15 -11.19
C ARG A 250 0.11 21.63 -10.92
N ARG A 251 -0.10 22.94 -11.11
CA ARG A 251 -1.40 23.44 -11.56
C ARG A 251 -1.60 22.91 -12.99
N GLY A 252 -1.89 21.63 -13.09
CA GLY A 252 -2.47 21.01 -14.27
C GLY A 252 -3.92 20.72 -13.94
N SER A 253 -4.80 20.90 -14.92
CA SER A 253 -6.16 20.36 -14.89
C SER A 253 -6.06 18.84 -14.76
N LEU A 254 -6.19 18.27 -13.56
CA LEU A 254 -5.91 16.83 -13.38
C LEU A 254 -7.09 15.97 -13.81
N VAL A 255 -6.76 14.98 -14.63
CA VAL A 255 -7.57 13.85 -15.05
C VAL A 255 -7.42 12.83 -13.93
N GLY A 256 -8.45 12.53 -13.14
CA GLY A 256 -8.41 11.49 -12.09
C GLY A 256 -7.49 11.73 -10.86
N PRO A 257 -7.79 11.13 -9.68
CA PRO A 257 -6.97 11.15 -8.45
C PRO A 257 -5.62 10.41 -8.52
N LEU A 258 -5.50 9.38 -9.36
CA LEU A 258 -4.35 8.47 -9.43
C LEU A 258 -3.50 8.66 -10.69
N GLU A 259 -3.73 9.73 -11.45
CA GLU A 259 -2.94 10.06 -12.65
C GLU A 259 -1.45 10.13 -12.37
N GLY A 260 -0.67 9.50 -13.25
CA GLY A 260 0.78 9.41 -13.16
C GLY A 260 1.30 8.21 -12.35
N VAL A 261 0.40 7.37 -11.82
CA VAL A 261 0.76 6.08 -11.22
C VAL A 261 0.49 4.96 -12.21
N LYS A 262 1.50 4.13 -12.48
CA LYS A 262 1.35 2.92 -13.27
C LYS A 262 1.03 1.72 -12.38
N VAL A 263 -0.08 1.04 -12.65
CA VAL A 263 -0.48 -0.18 -11.95
C VAL A 263 -0.04 -1.38 -12.78
N VAL A 264 0.99 -2.07 -12.30
CA VAL A 264 1.56 -3.25 -12.94
C VAL A 264 0.93 -4.51 -12.33
N ILE A 265 0.13 -5.19 -13.14
CA ILE A 265 -0.56 -6.42 -12.75
C ILE A 265 0.43 -7.58 -12.76
N ILE A 266 0.57 -8.23 -11.61
CA ILE A 266 1.41 -9.41 -11.40
C ILE A 266 0.55 -10.62 -11.01
N HIS A 267 1.18 -11.81 -10.98
CA HIS A 267 0.59 -13.02 -10.39
C HIS A 267 -0.78 -13.46 -10.98
N VAL A 268 -1.02 -13.19 -12.27
CA VAL A 268 -2.19 -13.71 -13.00
C VAL A 268 -2.11 -15.24 -13.04
N LYS A 269 -3.20 -15.91 -12.66
CA LYS A 269 -3.29 -17.38 -12.70
C LYS A 269 -3.92 -17.84 -14.01
N ASP A 270 -3.36 -18.90 -14.54
CA ASP A 270 -3.83 -19.54 -15.76
C ASP A 270 -5.16 -20.28 -15.52
N THR A 271 -6.07 -20.24 -16.49
CA THR A 271 -7.29 -21.05 -16.50
C THR A 271 -7.02 -22.46 -17.03
N LEU A 272 -5.88 -22.68 -17.70
CA LEU A 272 -5.47 -23.95 -18.32
C LEU A 272 -6.53 -24.49 -19.29
N ASP A 273 -7.26 -23.58 -19.95
CA ASP A 273 -8.18 -23.90 -21.02
C ASP A 273 -7.75 -23.21 -22.32
N ASP A 274 -8.16 -23.78 -23.47
CA ASP A 274 -7.83 -23.24 -24.80
C ASP A 274 -8.70 -22.01 -25.16
N LYS A 275 -9.09 -21.21 -24.17
CA LYS A 275 -9.92 -20.01 -24.33
C LYS A 275 -9.06 -18.76 -24.54
N GLU A 276 -9.68 -17.60 -24.39
CA GLU A 276 -9.01 -16.29 -24.43
C GLU A 276 -7.94 -16.17 -23.33
N ASP A 277 -6.85 -15.44 -23.62
CA ASP A 277 -5.80 -15.19 -22.64
C ASP A 277 -6.36 -14.39 -21.46
N VAL A 278 -6.34 -14.99 -20.26
CA VAL A 278 -6.82 -14.41 -19.01
C VAL A 278 -6.21 -13.03 -18.75
N LYS A 279 -4.97 -12.79 -19.17
CA LYS A 279 -4.31 -11.49 -19.03
C LYS A 279 -5.01 -10.40 -19.84
N GLU A 280 -5.40 -10.72 -21.07
CA GLU A 280 -6.13 -9.80 -21.95
C GLU A 280 -7.53 -9.53 -21.41
N VAL A 281 -8.19 -10.57 -20.87
CA VAL A 281 -9.49 -10.43 -20.20
C VAL A 281 -9.39 -9.51 -19.00
N ILE A 282 -8.44 -9.76 -18.09
CA ILE A 282 -8.21 -8.93 -16.89
C ILE A 282 -7.91 -7.48 -17.28
N LEU A 283 -7.03 -7.25 -18.26
CA LEU A 283 -6.68 -5.91 -18.70
C LEU A 283 -7.88 -5.16 -19.27
N ARG A 284 -8.72 -5.84 -20.07
CA ARG A 284 -9.96 -5.28 -20.61
C ARG A 284 -10.97 -4.95 -19.51
N GLU A 285 -11.16 -5.85 -18.54
CA GLU A 285 -12.06 -5.62 -17.41
C GLU A 285 -11.60 -4.45 -16.55
N LEU A 286 -10.30 -4.35 -16.24
CA LEU A 286 -9.73 -3.20 -15.55
C LEU A 286 -9.95 -1.90 -16.32
N GLY A 287 -9.77 -1.93 -17.65
CA GLY A 287 -10.07 -0.79 -18.52
C GLY A 287 -11.53 -0.34 -18.43
N ASN A 288 -12.48 -1.29 -18.48
CA ASN A 288 -13.91 -0.99 -18.37
C ASN A 288 -14.24 -0.35 -17.00
N HIS A 289 -13.72 -0.90 -15.91
CA HIS A 289 -13.91 -0.31 -14.57
C HIS A 289 -13.26 1.08 -14.46
N GLU A 290 -12.10 1.28 -15.07
CA GLU A 290 -11.42 2.57 -15.08
C GLU A 290 -12.20 3.64 -15.86
N GLU A 291 -12.83 3.28 -17.00
CA GLU A 291 -13.71 4.18 -17.74
C GLU A 291 -14.91 4.65 -16.90
N GLU A 292 -15.46 3.76 -16.07
CA GLU A 292 -16.58 4.09 -15.18
C GLU A 292 -16.16 4.97 -13.99
N LEU A 293 -14.97 4.72 -13.44
CA LEU A 293 -14.51 5.33 -12.19
C LEU A 293 -13.65 6.57 -12.39
N ASN A 294 -13.00 6.68 -13.55
CA ASN A 294 -12.15 7.78 -13.95
C ASN A 294 -11.10 8.13 -12.87
N LEU A 295 -10.40 7.11 -12.37
CA LEU A 295 -9.38 7.28 -11.34
C LEU A 295 -8.08 7.86 -11.91
N GLY A 296 -7.82 7.71 -13.20
CA GLY A 296 -6.60 8.11 -13.89
C GLY A 296 -5.50 7.03 -13.90
N CYS A 297 -5.83 5.75 -13.67
CA CYS A 297 -4.83 4.68 -13.61
C CYS A 297 -4.37 4.24 -15.00
N GLU A 298 -3.06 3.98 -15.16
CA GLU A 298 -2.52 3.25 -16.32
C GLU A 298 -2.24 1.80 -15.92
N PHE A 299 -2.90 0.83 -16.57
CA PHE A 299 -2.72 -0.60 -16.29
C PHE A 299 -1.75 -1.26 -17.28
N VAL A 300 -0.85 -2.10 -16.77
CA VAL A 300 0.03 -2.94 -17.58
C VAL A 300 0.09 -4.33 -16.96
N VAL A 301 -0.12 -5.38 -17.76
CA VAL A 301 0.09 -6.76 -17.28
C VAL A 301 1.55 -7.15 -17.47
N SER A 302 2.18 -7.63 -16.41
CA SER A 302 3.57 -8.07 -16.46
C SER A 302 3.76 -9.38 -17.22
N GLU A 303 4.86 -9.47 -17.96
CA GLU A 303 5.29 -10.68 -18.65
C GLU A 303 6.68 -11.14 -18.21
N ARG A 304 6.95 -12.44 -18.36
CA ARG A 304 8.26 -12.99 -18.06
C ARG A 304 9.29 -12.37 -19.01
N GLY A 305 10.35 -11.80 -18.44
CA GLY A 305 11.40 -11.11 -19.20
C GLY A 305 11.06 -9.67 -19.60
N MET A 306 9.88 -9.16 -19.24
CA MET A 306 9.52 -7.77 -19.47
C MET A 306 10.31 -6.84 -18.55
N SER A 307 10.79 -5.73 -19.12
CA SER A 307 11.25 -4.57 -18.34
C SER A 307 10.15 -3.51 -18.32
N VAL A 308 9.82 -2.99 -17.14
CA VAL A 308 8.85 -1.89 -16.98
C VAL A 308 9.59 -0.60 -16.68
N CYS A 309 9.29 0.46 -17.43
CA CYS A 309 9.80 1.81 -17.19
C CYS A 309 8.72 2.66 -16.50
N LEU A 310 9.12 3.38 -15.45
CA LEU A 310 8.28 4.12 -14.51
C LEU A 310 8.77 5.57 -14.35
#